data_AF-A0AA91I5J1-F1
#
_entry.id   AF-A0AA91I5J1-F1
#
_cell.length_a   1.000
_cell.length_b   1.000
_cell.length_c   1.000
_cell.angle_alpha   90.00
_cell.angle_beta   90.00
_cell.angle_gamma   90.00
#
_symmetry.space_group_name_H-M   'P 1'
#
loop_
_entity.id
_entity.type
_entity.pdbx_description
1 polymer ?
#
loop_
_entity_poly.entity_id
_entity_poly.type
_entity_poly.pdbx_seq_one_letter_code
_entity_poly.pdbx_strand_id
1 'polypeptide(L)'
;MLKKYQQQTLAIELLKRHARVKIVHQVTGIPIKPLRQTYRQLHGRSPSPGSIKFSTRGLTGSRRKYKDVTLFAVCYRVAASKSADDQIQAVITAFDAYKHSYPFGNLDFSAAWVISEDLKDKKVQVSTCPHCRAWVLLNAREDQVERCGVCNNSL
;
A
#
# COMPACT_ATOMS: atom_id res chain seq x y z
N MET A 1 6.54 -27.78 -9.71
CA MET A 1 6.73 -27.86 -8.25
C MET A 1 7.23 -26.55 -7.63
N LEU A 2 8.33 -25.97 -8.13
CA LEU A 2 8.93 -24.71 -7.63
C LEU A 2 7.97 -23.50 -7.62
N LYS A 3 7.22 -23.26 -8.72
CA LYS A 3 6.23 -22.16 -8.78
C LYS A 3 5.17 -22.22 -7.69
N LYS A 4 4.70 -23.42 -7.35
CA LYS A 4 3.71 -23.64 -6.29
C LYS A 4 4.28 -23.31 -4.91
N TYR A 5 5.55 -23.66 -4.68
CA TYR A 5 6.26 -23.30 -3.46
C TYR A 5 6.43 -21.78 -3.33
N GLN A 6 6.87 -21.11 -4.40
CA GLN A 6 7.00 -19.65 -4.43
C GLN A 6 5.67 -18.93 -4.13
N GLN A 7 4.56 -19.38 -4.73
CA GLN A 7 3.23 -18.84 -4.45
C GLN A 7 2.81 -19.03 -2.99
N GLN A 8 3.11 -20.18 -2.40
CA GLN A 8 2.81 -20.46 -0.98
C GLN A 8 3.66 -19.60 -0.05
N THR A 9 4.96 -19.46 -0.31
CA THR A 9 5.86 -18.59 0.47
C THR A 9 5.39 -17.14 0.41
N LEU A 10 5.11 -16.63 -0.79
CA LEU A 10 4.57 -15.28 -0.97
C LEU A 10 3.23 -15.11 -0.24
N ALA A 11 2.33 -16.09 -0.31
CA ALA A 11 1.07 -16.01 0.42
C ALA A 11 1.29 -15.88 1.93
N ILE A 12 2.19 -16.67 2.50
CA ILE A 12 2.52 -16.60 3.93
C ILE A 12 3.10 -15.24 4.29
N GLU A 13 4.00 -14.70 3.47
CA GLU A 13 4.60 -13.37 3.69
C GLU A 13 3.56 -12.24 3.71
N LEU A 14 2.60 -12.28 2.78
CA LEU A 14 1.53 -11.30 2.72
C LEU A 14 0.56 -11.45 3.90
N LEU A 15 0.21 -12.68 4.26
CA LEU A 15 -0.67 -12.94 5.42
C LEU A 15 -0.02 -12.51 6.73
N LYS A 16 1.29 -12.70 6.92
CA LYS A 16 2.04 -12.20 8.09
C LYS A 16 1.96 -10.67 8.22
N ARG A 17 1.88 -9.95 7.09
CA ARG A 17 1.67 -8.48 7.05
C ARG A 17 0.20 -8.07 7.17
N HIS A 18 -0.69 -9.01 7.55
CA HIS A 18 -2.13 -8.82 7.64
C HIS A 18 -2.79 -8.37 6.33
N ALA A 19 -2.21 -8.73 5.17
CA ALA A 19 -2.86 -8.48 3.90
C ALA A 19 -4.24 -9.14 3.84
N ARG A 20 -5.23 -8.43 3.28
CA ARG A 20 -6.56 -8.99 3.06
C ARG A 20 -6.46 -10.23 2.19
N VAL A 21 -7.12 -11.31 2.60
CA VAL A 21 -7.09 -12.61 1.88
C VAL A 21 -7.43 -12.47 0.39
N LYS A 22 -8.31 -11.54 0.00
CA LYS A 22 -8.63 -11.28 -1.41
C LYS A 22 -7.42 -10.78 -2.21
N ILE A 23 -6.57 -9.92 -1.62
CA ILE A 23 -5.32 -9.46 -2.25
C ILE A 23 -4.39 -10.64 -2.40
N VAL A 24 -4.21 -11.42 -1.33
CA VAL A 24 -3.33 -12.60 -1.36
C VAL A 24 -3.78 -13.59 -2.44
N HIS A 25 -5.09 -13.84 -2.57
CA HIS A 25 -5.65 -14.66 -3.64
C HIS A 25 -5.36 -14.07 -5.02
N GLN A 26 -5.60 -12.77 -5.23
CA GLN A 26 -5.35 -12.10 -6.51
C GLN A 26 -3.88 -12.18 -6.94
N VAL A 27 -2.95 -12.02 -6.00
CA VAL A 27 -1.51 -12.03 -6.27
C VAL A 27 -0.96 -13.45 -6.48
N THR A 28 -1.43 -14.42 -5.69
CA THR A 28 -0.82 -15.77 -5.65
C THR A 28 -1.61 -16.83 -6.43
N GLY A 29 -2.87 -16.57 -6.75
CA GLY A 29 -3.80 -17.53 -7.35
C GLY A 29 -4.31 -18.61 -6.38
N ILE A 30 -3.83 -18.65 -5.13
CA ILE A 30 -4.23 -19.68 -4.15
C ILE A 30 -5.70 -19.46 -3.75
N PRO A 31 -6.55 -20.51 -3.71
CA PRO A 31 -7.96 -20.36 -3.33
C PRO A 31 -8.18 -19.70 -1.96
N ILE A 32 -9.27 -18.95 -1.82
CA ILE A 32 -9.57 -18.19 -0.59
C ILE A 32 -9.71 -19.08 0.66
N LYS A 33 -10.29 -20.29 0.54
CA LYS A 33 -10.54 -21.18 1.68
C LYS A 33 -9.25 -21.55 2.45
N PRO A 34 -8.19 -22.11 1.81
CA PRO A 34 -6.93 -22.38 2.50
C PRO A 34 -6.25 -21.12 3.03
N LEU A 35 -6.28 -20.00 2.29
CA LEU A 35 -5.71 -18.73 2.77
C LEU A 35 -6.37 -18.23 4.06
N ARG A 36 -7.70 -18.37 4.20
CA ARG A 36 -8.42 -18.02 5.44
C ARG A 36 -8.01 -18.92 6.60
N GLN A 37 -7.81 -20.22 6.35
CA GLN A 37 -7.34 -21.17 7.37
C GLN A 37 -5.93 -20.81 7.83
N THR A 38 -5.00 -20.57 6.89
CA THR A 38 -3.63 -20.14 7.19
C THR A 38 -3.63 -18.81 7.95
N TYR A 39 -4.45 -17.84 7.58
CA TYR A 39 -4.58 -16.57 8.32
C TYR A 39 -4.99 -16.81 9.78
N ARG A 40 -5.99 -17.67 10.03
CA ARG A 40 -6.43 -18.01 11.39
C ARG A 40 -5.31 -18.70 12.19
N GLN A 41 -4.56 -19.60 11.56
CA GLN A 41 -3.43 -20.26 12.20
C GLN A 41 -2.33 -19.28 12.60
N LEU A 42 -2.02 -18.30 11.74
CA LEU A 42 -0.98 -17.30 12.00
C LEU A 42 -1.39 -16.28 13.07
N HIS A 43 -2.67 -15.90 13.13
CA HIS A 43 -3.13 -14.73 13.88
C HIS A 43 -4.13 -15.02 15.01
N GLY A 44 -4.52 -16.28 15.18
CA GLY A 44 -5.51 -16.69 16.19
C GLY A 44 -6.94 -16.17 15.96
N ARG A 45 -7.19 -15.44 14.86
CA ARG A 45 -8.49 -14.82 14.55
C ARG A 45 -8.83 -14.92 13.08
N SER A 46 -10.12 -14.83 12.75
CA SER A 46 -10.55 -14.77 11.34
C SER A 46 -10.10 -13.46 10.68
N PRO A 47 -9.76 -13.49 9.38
CA PRO A 47 -9.47 -12.28 8.62
C PRO A 47 -10.70 -11.37 8.57
N SER A 48 -10.47 -10.06 8.47
CA SER A 48 -11.57 -9.08 8.40
C SER A 48 -12.55 -9.45 7.29
N PRO A 49 -13.87 -9.45 7.57
CA PRO A 49 -14.87 -9.55 6.52
C PRO A 49 -14.82 -8.29 5.64
N GLY A 50 -15.29 -8.41 4.40
CA GLY A 50 -15.51 -7.26 3.51
C GLY A 50 -14.73 -7.27 2.20
N SER A 51 -15.19 -6.42 1.28
CA SER A 51 -14.55 -6.17 -0.01
C SER A 51 -13.42 -5.14 0.13
N ILE A 52 -12.41 -5.24 -0.74
CA ILE A 52 -11.40 -4.18 -0.90
C ILE A 52 -12.09 -3.08 -1.71
N LYS A 53 -12.74 -2.14 -1.03
CA LYS A 53 -13.38 -0.98 -1.66
C LYS A 53 -12.79 0.29 -1.07
N PHE A 54 -11.53 0.56 -1.41
CA PHE A 54 -10.87 1.81 -1.06
C PHE A 54 -10.04 2.22 -2.28
N SER A 55 -10.11 3.49 -2.65
CA SER A 55 -9.13 4.15 -3.52
C SER A 55 -8.15 4.92 -2.65
N THR A 56 -7.01 5.33 -3.20
CA THR A 56 -6.06 6.22 -2.52
C THR A 56 -6.77 7.47 -1.99
N ARG A 57 -7.69 8.01 -2.77
CA ARG A 57 -8.55 9.14 -2.41
C ARG A 57 -9.46 8.87 -1.21
N GLY A 58 -10.03 7.68 -1.11
CA GLY A 58 -10.78 7.25 0.09
C GLY A 58 -9.89 7.04 1.33
N LEU A 59 -8.58 6.84 1.14
CA LEU A 59 -7.61 6.62 2.20
C LEU A 59 -7.04 7.93 2.76
N THR A 60 -7.24 9.08 2.13
CA THR A 60 -6.59 10.36 2.47
C THR A 60 -7.51 11.37 3.16
N GLY A 61 -8.71 10.96 3.59
CA GLY A 61 -9.75 11.86 4.14
C GLY A 61 -9.39 12.67 5.40
N SER A 62 -8.17 12.53 5.95
CA SER A 62 -7.66 13.43 6.99
C SER A 62 -6.19 13.75 6.76
N ARG A 63 -5.69 14.86 7.32
CA ARG A 63 -4.28 15.27 7.18
C ARG A 63 -3.31 14.19 7.64
N ARG A 64 -3.61 13.49 8.74
CA ARG A 64 -2.79 12.38 9.25
C ARG A 64 -2.75 11.23 8.25
N LYS A 65 -3.92 10.81 7.73
CA LYS A 65 -3.97 9.73 6.75
C LYS A 65 -3.28 10.11 5.44
N TYR A 66 -3.48 11.33 4.95
CA TYR A 66 -2.77 11.82 3.76
C TYR A 66 -1.25 11.77 3.94
N LYS A 67 -0.73 12.14 5.12
CA LYS A 67 0.70 12.02 5.42
C LYS A 67 1.18 10.57 5.34
N ASP A 68 0.45 9.64 5.96
CA ASP A 68 0.77 8.21 5.95
C ASP A 68 0.81 7.66 4.51
N VAL A 69 -0.21 7.99 3.70
CA VAL A 69 -0.32 7.62 2.29
C VAL A 69 0.82 8.22 1.47
N THR A 70 1.12 9.51 1.65
CA THR A 70 2.19 10.21 0.92
C THR A 70 3.56 9.61 1.24
N LEU A 71 3.84 9.31 2.51
CA LEU A 71 5.11 8.71 2.91
C LEU A 71 5.30 7.32 2.29
N PHE A 72 4.26 6.47 2.34
CA PHE A 72 4.30 5.18 1.66
C PHE A 72 4.50 5.33 0.14
N ALA A 73 3.79 6.26 -0.50
CA ALA A 73 3.92 6.49 -1.94
C ALA A 73 5.35 6.87 -2.35
N VAL A 74 6.05 7.65 -1.51
CA VAL A 74 7.49 7.95 -1.70
C VAL A 74 8.34 6.69 -1.58
N CYS A 75 8.11 5.85 -0.54
CA CYS A 75 8.79 4.56 -0.39
C CYS A 75 8.56 3.66 -1.62
N TYR A 76 7.32 3.60 -2.11
CA TYR A 76 6.95 2.80 -3.27
C TYR A 76 7.61 3.28 -4.55
N ARG A 77 7.67 4.59 -4.80
CA ARG A 77 8.38 5.13 -5.96
C ARG A 77 9.85 4.69 -6.00
N VAL A 78 10.52 4.69 -4.84
CA VAL A 78 11.93 4.26 -4.73
C VAL A 78 12.08 2.74 -4.88
N ALA A 79 11.14 1.96 -4.34
CA ALA A 79 11.16 0.50 -4.48
C ALA A 79 10.88 0.06 -5.92
N ALA A 80 9.86 0.66 -6.56
CA ALA A 80 9.47 0.37 -7.93
C ALA A 80 10.54 0.74 -8.96
N SER A 81 11.38 1.76 -8.71
CA SER A 81 12.48 2.09 -9.62
C SER A 81 13.63 1.08 -9.60
N LYS A 82 13.67 0.18 -8.59
CA LYS A 82 14.69 -0.88 -8.46
C LYS A 82 14.17 -2.26 -8.87
N SER A 83 12.86 -2.45 -8.85
CA SER A 83 12.20 -3.74 -9.11
C SER A 83 11.52 -3.71 -10.47
N ALA A 84 12.28 -3.96 -11.55
CA ALA A 84 11.78 -3.84 -12.92
C ALA A 84 10.61 -4.80 -13.25
N ASP A 85 10.53 -5.97 -12.60
CA ASP A 85 9.62 -7.05 -13.05
C ASP A 85 8.64 -7.58 -11.99
N ASP A 86 8.71 -7.14 -10.72
CA ASP A 86 7.84 -7.65 -9.66
C ASP A 86 7.19 -6.54 -8.83
N GLN A 87 5.96 -6.20 -9.22
CA GLN A 87 5.17 -5.18 -8.55
C GLN A 87 4.89 -5.54 -7.09
N ILE A 88 4.52 -6.78 -6.77
CA ILE A 88 4.22 -7.13 -5.37
C ILE A 88 5.48 -7.04 -4.52
N GLN A 89 6.64 -7.41 -5.07
CA GLN A 89 7.90 -7.25 -4.36
C GLN A 89 8.24 -5.78 -4.09
N ALA A 90 7.93 -4.87 -5.03
CA ALA A 90 8.05 -3.42 -4.81
C ALA A 90 7.12 -2.94 -3.68
N VAL A 91 5.88 -3.44 -3.62
CA VAL A 91 4.92 -3.12 -2.53
C VAL A 91 5.42 -3.62 -1.18
N ILE A 92 5.90 -4.87 -1.11
CA ILE A 92 6.46 -5.46 0.13
C ILE A 92 7.63 -4.61 0.62
N THR A 93 8.60 -4.35 -0.26
CA THR A 93 9.80 -3.57 0.07
C THR A 93 9.43 -2.16 0.55
N ALA A 94 8.50 -1.50 -0.15
CA ALA A 94 8.04 -0.17 0.20
C ALA A 94 7.28 -0.12 1.54
N PHE A 95 6.42 -1.11 1.80
CA PHE A 95 5.64 -1.18 3.02
C PHE A 95 6.53 -1.43 4.24
N ASP A 96 7.50 -2.35 4.11
CA ASP A 96 8.45 -2.63 5.17
C ASP A 96 9.34 -1.40 5.46
N ALA A 97 9.81 -0.71 4.41
CA ALA A 97 10.55 0.54 4.55
C ALA A 97 9.72 1.65 5.22
N TYR A 98 8.44 1.78 4.86
CA TYR A 98 7.50 2.71 5.48
C TYR A 98 7.30 2.40 6.97
N LYS A 99 7.05 1.13 7.33
CA LYS A 99 6.86 0.72 8.73
C LYS A 99 8.14 0.87 9.55
N HIS A 100 9.30 0.63 8.95
CA HIS A 100 10.58 0.86 9.61
C HIS A 100 10.84 2.35 9.86
N SER A 101 10.61 3.19 8.85
CA SER A 101 10.90 4.64 8.93
C SER A 101 9.86 5.40 9.74
N TYR A 102 8.62 4.91 9.81
CA TYR A 102 7.52 5.53 10.53
C TYR A 102 6.64 4.50 11.25
N PRO A 103 7.12 3.92 12.36
CA PRO A 103 6.44 2.82 13.07
C PRO A 103 5.05 3.18 13.59
N PHE A 104 4.82 4.46 13.93
CA PHE A 104 3.54 4.98 14.41
C PHE A 104 2.51 5.20 13.30
N GLY A 105 2.87 4.94 12.04
CA GLY A 105 1.98 5.09 10.89
C GLY A 105 0.89 4.02 10.85
N ASN A 106 -0.35 4.43 10.61
CA ASN A 106 -1.52 3.55 10.71
C ASN A 106 -1.91 2.88 9.38
N LEU A 107 -1.18 3.18 8.29
CA LEU A 107 -1.38 2.50 7.01
C LEU A 107 -1.14 0.99 7.16
N ASP A 108 -2.11 0.18 6.74
CA ASP A 108 -2.00 -1.27 6.66
C ASP A 108 -1.51 -1.73 5.27
N PHE A 109 -1.11 -3.01 5.16
CA PHE A 109 -0.59 -3.54 3.90
C PHE A 109 -1.62 -3.51 2.76
N SER A 110 -2.90 -3.66 3.08
CA SER A 110 -3.95 -3.68 2.06
C SER A 110 -4.18 -2.29 1.48
N ALA A 111 -4.08 -1.25 2.31
CA ALA A 111 -4.08 0.14 1.87
C ALA A 111 -2.83 0.45 1.03
N ALA A 112 -1.65 -0.03 1.44
CA ALA A 112 -0.42 0.09 0.66
C ALA A 112 -0.54 -0.52 -0.75
N TRP A 113 -1.14 -1.72 -0.86
CA TRP A 113 -1.44 -2.34 -2.15
C TRP A 113 -2.35 -1.46 -3.02
N VAL A 114 -3.46 -0.95 -2.47
CA VAL A 114 -4.36 -0.04 -3.21
C VAL A 114 -3.62 1.20 -3.72
N ILE A 115 -2.78 1.81 -2.88
CA ILE A 115 -2.01 3.00 -3.26
C ILE A 115 -1.03 2.68 -4.38
N SER A 116 -0.39 1.52 -4.33
CA SER A 116 0.53 1.08 -5.38
C SER A 116 -0.16 0.85 -6.73
N GLU A 117 -1.38 0.32 -6.72
CA GLU A 117 -2.21 0.14 -7.92
C GLU A 117 -2.61 1.50 -8.51
N ASP A 118 -3.08 2.44 -7.68
CA ASP A 118 -3.46 3.77 -8.14
C ASP A 118 -2.26 4.59 -8.66
N LEU A 119 -1.06 4.41 -8.07
CA LEU A 119 0.19 4.99 -8.58
C LEU A 119 0.58 4.40 -9.94
N LYS A 120 0.47 3.08 -10.10
CA LYS A 120 0.74 2.39 -11.36
C LYS A 120 -0.22 2.83 -12.46
N ASP A 121 -1.50 2.96 -12.12
CA ASP A 121 -2.55 3.44 -13.01
C ASP A 121 -2.51 4.97 -13.24
N LYS A 122 -1.55 5.68 -12.63
CA LYS A 122 -1.41 7.15 -12.69
C LYS A 122 -2.65 7.93 -12.21
N LYS A 123 -3.47 7.32 -11.35
CA LYS A 123 -4.62 7.99 -10.71
C LYS A 123 -4.15 8.99 -9.64
N VAL A 124 -2.98 8.74 -9.06
CA VAL A 124 -2.29 9.64 -8.14
C VAL A 124 -0.82 9.76 -8.53
N GLN A 125 -0.15 10.84 -8.12
CA GLN A 125 1.24 11.09 -8.50
C GLN A 125 2.05 11.67 -7.35
N VAL A 126 3.24 11.13 -7.12
CA VAL A 126 4.22 11.71 -6.17
C VAL A 126 4.96 12.86 -6.84
N SER A 127 4.96 14.03 -6.22
CA SER A 127 5.68 15.23 -6.66
C SER A 127 6.36 15.93 -5.47
N THR A 128 7.06 17.03 -5.73
CA THR A 128 7.60 17.93 -4.69
C THR A 128 6.92 19.28 -4.75
N CYS A 129 6.65 19.88 -3.60
CA CYS A 129 6.17 21.26 -3.53
C CYS A 129 7.23 22.22 -4.11
N PRO A 130 6.86 23.15 -5.02
CA PRO A 130 7.81 24.08 -5.63
C PRO A 130 8.38 25.09 -4.63
N HIS A 131 7.70 25.35 -3.51
CA HIS A 131 8.11 26.34 -2.51
C HIS A 131 9.04 25.77 -1.42
N CYS A 132 8.72 24.60 -0.86
CA CYS A 132 9.48 24.02 0.25
C CYS A 132 10.13 22.67 -0.05
N ARG A 133 9.96 22.14 -1.28
CA ARG A 133 10.50 20.85 -1.75
C ARG A 133 10.01 19.62 -0.98
N ALA A 134 9.02 19.77 -0.09
CA ALA A 134 8.40 18.64 0.59
C ALA A 134 7.70 17.71 -0.41
N TRP A 135 7.78 16.40 -0.17
CA TRP A 135 7.02 15.41 -0.94
C TRP A 135 5.51 15.62 -0.78
N VAL A 136 4.80 15.55 -1.89
CA VAL A 136 3.34 15.69 -1.97
C VAL A 136 2.76 14.60 -2.87
N LEU A 137 1.50 14.28 -2.64
CA LEU A 137 0.75 13.33 -3.44
C LEU A 137 -0.42 14.06 -4.11
N LEU A 138 -0.34 14.20 -5.43
CA LEU A 138 -1.31 14.89 -6.27
C LEU A 138 -2.48 13.96 -6.63
N ASN A 139 -3.65 14.54 -6.88
CA ASN A 139 -4.92 13.88 -7.22
C ASN A 139 -5.45 12.95 -6.12
N ALA A 140 -4.84 13.01 -4.94
CA ALA A 140 -5.08 12.10 -3.86
C ALA A 140 -6.17 12.59 -2.90
N ARG A 141 -6.76 13.76 -3.10
CA ARG A 141 -7.91 14.26 -2.32
C ARG A 141 -9.04 14.68 -3.27
N GLU A 142 -10.28 14.56 -2.80
CA GLU A 142 -11.45 15.11 -3.51
C GLU A 142 -11.53 16.62 -3.28
N ASP A 143 -11.83 17.35 -4.36
CA ASP A 143 -12.42 18.70 -4.34
C ASP A 143 -11.67 19.73 -3.48
N GLN A 144 -10.37 19.53 -3.27
CA GLN A 144 -9.48 20.49 -2.61
C GLN A 144 -8.47 21.00 -3.61
N VAL A 145 -8.27 22.32 -3.64
CA VAL A 145 -7.09 22.91 -4.27
C VAL A 145 -5.87 22.23 -3.66
N GLU A 146 -5.05 21.63 -4.50
CA GLU A 146 -3.84 20.93 -4.07
C GLU A 146 -2.93 21.93 -3.35
N ARG A 147 -2.71 21.68 -2.05
CA ARG A 147 -1.90 22.53 -1.18
C ARG A 147 -0.86 21.70 -0.46
N CYS A 148 0.32 22.27 -0.30
CA CYS A 148 1.40 21.63 0.44
C CYS A 148 1.00 21.47 1.92
N GLY A 149 1.03 20.23 2.42
CA GLY A 149 0.77 19.95 3.84
C GLY A 149 1.83 20.50 4.81
N VAL A 150 2.93 21.07 4.32
CA VAL A 150 4.02 21.65 5.10
C VAL A 150 3.98 23.18 5.07
N CYS A 151 4.03 23.81 3.89
CA CYS A 151 4.06 25.28 3.77
C CYS A 151 2.72 25.94 3.43
N ASN A 152 1.66 25.16 3.19
CA ASN A 152 0.31 25.63 2.88
C ASN A 152 0.15 26.45 1.58
N ASN A 153 1.19 26.56 0.76
CA ASN A 153 1.10 27.12 -0.60
C ASN A 153 0.41 26.14 -1.57
N SER A 154 -0.14 26.67 -2.66
CA SER A 154 -0.66 25.88 -3.78
C SER A 154 0.44 25.04 -4.44
N LEU A 155 0.06 23.87 -4.96
CA LEU A 155 0.93 22.92 -5.66
C LEU A 155 0.84 23.03 -7.17
#